data_AF-A0A7C5TN30-F1
#
_entry.id   AF-A0A7C5TN30-F1
#
_cell.length_a   1.000
_cell.length_b   1.000
_cell.length_c   1.000
_cell.angle_alpha   90.00
_cell.angle_beta   90.00
_cell.angle_gamma   90.00
#
_symmetry.space_group_name_H-M   'P 1'
#
loop_
_entity.id
_entity.type
_entity.pdbx_description
1 polymer ?
#
loop_
_entity_poly.entity_id
_entity_poly.type
_entity_poly.pdbx_seq_one_letter_code
_entity_poly.pdbx_strand_id
1 'polypeptide(L)'
;MGDNAGRARLLLRQRVVLDEDAFAELVVWRLDRPVRGSVHRYKYRLAYVERGRCRMRFDNEAGKGDHCHLGGREVPYRFESLDRLLEDFWRLIDELRGGAQCGG
;
A
#
# COMPACT_ATOMS: atom_id res chain seq x y z
N MET A 1 -24.29 -0.24 -20.74
CA MET A 1 -23.34 -1.03 -19.93
C MET A 1 -23.43 -0.51 -18.49
N GLY A 2 -24.02 -1.27 -17.57
CA GLY A 2 -24.08 -0.87 -16.16
C GLY A 2 -22.87 -1.41 -15.41
N ASP A 3 -22.13 -0.51 -14.78
CA ASP A 3 -20.96 -0.81 -13.97
C ASP A 3 -21.40 -1.62 -12.74
N ASN A 4 -21.24 -2.94 -12.82
CA ASN A 4 -21.45 -3.83 -11.69
C ASN A 4 -20.31 -3.60 -10.71
N ALA A 5 -20.45 -2.59 -9.84
CA ALA A 5 -19.59 -2.35 -8.70
C ALA A 5 -19.69 -3.58 -7.77
N GLY A 6 -18.85 -4.59 -8.04
CA GLY A 6 -18.76 -5.82 -7.27
C GLY A 6 -18.53 -5.47 -5.80
N ARG A 7 -19.17 -6.22 -4.89
CA ARG A 7 -19.14 -5.90 -3.46
C ARG A 7 -17.68 -5.93 -2.99
N ALA A 8 -17.29 -4.90 -2.25
CA ALA A 8 -16.02 -4.85 -1.57
C ALA A 8 -16.22 -5.20 -0.10
N ARG A 9 -15.64 -6.32 0.35
CA ARG A 9 -15.59 -6.68 1.77
C ARG A 9 -14.33 -6.10 2.38
N LEU A 10 -14.47 -5.19 3.34
CA LEU A 10 -13.34 -4.72 4.12
C LEU A 10 -12.74 -5.89 4.92
N LEU A 11 -11.43 -6.12 4.74
CA LEU A 11 -10.68 -7.15 5.47
C LEU A 11 -9.83 -6.53 6.57
N LEU A 12 -9.15 -5.43 6.26
CA LEU A 12 -8.26 -4.72 7.17
C LEU A 12 -8.49 -3.22 7.03
N ARG A 13 -8.65 -2.53 8.15
CA ARG A 13 -8.54 -1.07 8.25
C ARG A 13 -7.85 -0.75 9.56
N GLN A 14 -6.57 -0.45 9.48
CA GLN A 14 -5.74 -0.20 10.65
C GLN A 14 -4.89 1.04 10.42
N ARG A 15 -4.74 1.84 11.47
CA ARG A 15 -3.75 2.91 11.55
C ARG A 15 -2.81 2.59 12.69
N VAL A 16 -1.51 2.58 12.41
CA VAL A 16 -0.45 2.32 13.37
C VAL A 16 0.35 3.60 13.55
N VAL A 17 0.35 4.15 14.76
CA VAL A 17 1.21 5.28 15.11
C VAL A 17 2.61 4.73 15.39
N LEU A 18 3.60 5.25 14.68
CA LEU A 18 4.99 4.80 14.74
C LEU A 18 5.90 5.81 15.45
N ASP A 19 5.48 7.08 15.50
CA ASP A 19 6.14 8.19 16.19
C ASP A 19 5.14 9.37 16.35
N GLU A 20 5.55 10.45 17.02
CA GLU A 20 4.75 11.69 17.16
C GLU A 20 4.29 12.22 15.78
N ASP A 21 5.18 12.19 14.80
CA ASP A 21 4.95 12.71 13.44
C ASP A 21 4.84 11.61 12.38
N ALA A 22 4.78 10.33 12.77
CA ALA A 22 4.84 9.20 11.84
C ALA A 22 3.75 8.16 12.07
N PHE A 23 3.09 7.72 11.00
CA PHE A 23 2.08 6.66 11.06
C PHE A 23 2.01 5.87 9.76
N ALA A 24 1.58 4.61 9.88
CA ALA A 24 1.18 3.77 8.78
C ALA A 24 -0.34 3.62 8.74
N GLU A 25 -0.93 3.70 7.56
CA GLU A 25 -2.36 3.44 7.32
C GLU A 25 -2.49 2.27 6.36
N LEU A 26 -3.19 1.22 6.79
CA LEU A 26 -3.37 -0.02 6.07
C LEU A 26 -4.85 -0.26 5.81
N VAL A 27 -5.23 -0.30 4.54
CA VAL A 27 -6.60 -0.64 4.16
C VAL A 27 -6.60 -1.70 3.07
N VAL A 28 -7.29 -2.81 3.31
CA VAL A 28 -7.40 -3.94 2.39
C VAL A 28 -8.87 -4.35 2.25
N TRP A 29 -9.30 -4.51 1.00
CA TRP A 29 -10.61 -5.02 0.63
C TRP A 29 -10.47 -6.29 -0.19
N ARG A 30 -11.40 -7.22 -0.02
CA ARG A 30 -11.64 -8.32 -0.95
C ARG A 30 -12.76 -7.95 -1.90
N LEU A 31 -12.51 -8.11 -3.20
CA LEU A 31 -13.45 -7.85 -4.27
C LEU A 31 -14.04 -9.15 -4.81
N ASP A 32 -15.23 -9.07 -5.39
CA ASP A 32 -15.81 -10.21 -6.13
C ASP A 32 -15.05 -10.50 -7.43
N ARG A 33 -14.44 -9.49 -8.04
CA ARG A 33 -13.63 -9.61 -9.28
C ARG A 33 -12.30 -8.89 -9.12
N PRO A 34 -11.22 -9.35 -9.79
CA PRO A 34 -9.95 -8.64 -9.79
C PRO A 34 -10.07 -7.21 -10.27
N VAL A 35 -9.22 -6.32 -9.74
CA VAL A 35 -9.01 -5.00 -10.31
C VAL A 35 -8.42 -5.18 -11.71
N ARG A 36 -8.88 -4.43 -12.71
CA ARG A 36 -8.30 -4.48 -14.06
C ARG A 36 -6.80 -4.18 -13.99
N GLY A 37 -5.95 -5.10 -14.43
CA GLY A 37 -4.49 -4.98 -14.33
C GLY A 37 -3.87 -5.79 -13.18
N SER A 38 -4.68 -6.27 -12.24
CA SER A 38 -4.26 -7.19 -11.18
C SER A 38 -4.85 -8.59 -11.42
N VAL A 39 -4.10 -9.62 -11.06
CA VAL A 39 -4.52 -11.04 -11.21
C VAL A 39 -5.25 -11.59 -9.98
N HIS A 40 -5.37 -10.78 -8.92
CA HIS A 40 -5.96 -11.15 -7.64
C HIS A 40 -7.19 -10.30 -7.29
N ARG A 41 -7.97 -10.78 -6.32
CA ARG A 41 -9.23 -10.18 -5.88
C ARG A 41 -9.08 -9.25 -4.68
N TYR A 42 -7.91 -8.64 -4.53
CA TYR A 42 -7.66 -7.71 -3.43
C TYR A 42 -7.49 -6.31 -3.98
N LYS A 43 -8.17 -5.35 -3.34
CA LYS A 43 -7.84 -3.93 -3.48
C LYS A 43 -7.14 -3.51 -2.20
N TYR A 44 -6.08 -2.73 -2.30
CA TYR A 44 -5.38 -2.26 -1.12
C TYR A 44 -4.88 -0.83 -1.28
N ARG A 45 -4.67 -0.20 -0.13
CA ARG A 45 -3.98 1.07 0.02
C ARG A 45 -3.23 1.01 1.35
N LEU A 46 -1.91 0.85 1.26
CA LEU A 46 -1.01 0.89 2.41
C LEU A 46 -0.14 2.14 2.26
N ALA A 47 -0.13 3.04 3.23
CA ALA A 47 0.60 4.29 3.16
C ALA A 47 1.44 4.52 4.41
N TYR A 48 2.69 4.95 4.24
CA TYR A 48 3.53 5.46 5.31
C TYR A 48 3.66 6.98 5.19
N VAL A 49 3.30 7.67 6.27
CA VAL A 49 3.33 9.13 6.38
C VAL A 49 4.25 9.51 7.51
N GLU A 50 5.16 10.43 7.24
CA GLU A 50 6.12 10.96 8.20
C GLU A 50 6.23 12.48 8.00
N ARG A 51 6.11 13.26 9.07
CA ARG A 51 6.12 14.73 9.05
C ARG A 51 5.14 15.32 8.03
N GLY A 52 3.94 14.72 7.96
CA GLY A 52 2.88 15.11 7.04
C GLY A 52 3.13 14.77 5.55
N ARG A 53 4.23 14.08 5.22
CA ARG A 53 4.56 13.68 3.84
C ARG A 53 4.35 12.18 3.65
N CYS A 54 3.65 11.80 2.58
CA CYS A 54 3.56 10.41 2.15
C CYS A 54 4.92 9.96 1.62
N ARG A 55 5.68 9.22 2.42
CA ARG A 55 7.01 8.71 2.04
C ARG A 55 6.89 7.55 1.07
N MET A 56 5.86 6.73 1.28
CA MET A 56 5.63 5.49 0.56
C MET A 56 4.14 5.14 0.50
N ARG A 57 3.67 4.60 -0.62
CA ARG A 57 2.31 4.05 -0.74
C ARG A 57 2.26 2.84 -1.68
N PHE A 58 1.74 1.73 -1.21
CA PHE A 58 1.35 0.60 -2.06
C PHE A 58 -0.14 0.71 -2.36
N ASP A 59 -0.49 0.72 -3.63
CA ASP A 59 -1.88 0.63 -4.08
C ASP A 59 -1.98 -0.15 -5.39
N ASN A 60 -3.22 -0.47 -5.75
CA ASN A 60 -3.51 -1.02 -7.05
C ASN A 60 -4.65 -0.25 -7.73
N GLU A 61 -4.34 0.23 -8.93
CA GLU A 61 -5.23 1.08 -9.72
C GLU A 61 -5.71 0.34 -10.96
N ALA A 62 -6.99 0.50 -11.28
CA ALA A 62 -7.58 -0.08 -12.48
C ALA A 62 -6.85 0.44 -13.73
N GLY A 63 -6.26 -0.46 -14.49
CA GLY A 63 -5.50 -0.15 -15.71
C GLY A 63 -3.98 -0.11 -15.52
N LYS A 64 -3.48 0.11 -14.30
CA LYS A 64 -2.04 0.05 -13.98
C LYS A 64 -1.63 -1.25 -13.29
N GLY A 65 -2.55 -1.82 -12.49
CA GLY A 65 -2.24 -2.94 -11.61
C GLY A 65 -1.52 -2.47 -10.34
N ASP A 66 -0.75 -3.38 -9.76
CA ASP A 66 -0.11 -3.25 -8.47
C ASP A 66 1.17 -2.41 -8.58
N HIS A 67 1.30 -1.36 -7.75
CA HIS A 67 2.47 -0.49 -7.75
C HIS A 67 2.76 0.14 -6.37
N CYS A 68 3.99 0.61 -6.22
CA CYS A 68 4.46 1.35 -5.07
C CYS A 68 4.88 2.75 -5.49
N HIS A 69 4.39 3.76 -4.77
CA HIS A 69 4.82 5.15 -4.86
C HIS A 69 5.91 5.37 -3.83
N LEU A 70 7.14 5.60 -4.25
CA LEU A 70 8.26 5.87 -3.35
C LEU A 70 8.90 7.21 -3.74
N GLY A 71 8.85 8.19 -2.84
CA GLY A 71 9.47 9.50 -3.08
C GLY A 71 9.00 10.20 -4.37
N GLY A 72 7.75 9.97 -4.79
CA GLY A 72 7.18 10.54 -6.03
C GLY A 72 7.46 9.72 -7.30
N ARG A 73 8.09 8.55 -7.20
CA ARG A 73 8.25 7.60 -8.31
C ARG A 73 7.26 6.45 -8.18
N GLU A 74 6.57 6.12 -9.26
CA GLU A 74 5.77 4.91 -9.37
C GLU A 74 6.66 3.74 -9.81
N VAL A 75 6.70 2.67 -9.02
CA VAL A 75 7.44 1.44 -9.31
C VAL A 75 6.45 0.28 -9.37
N PRO A 76 6.48 -0.56 -10.44
CA PRO A 76 5.64 -1.75 -10.50
C PRO A 76 5.88 -2.66 -9.29
N TYR A 77 4.80 -3.17 -8.70
CA TYR A 77 4.87 -4.12 -7.61
C TYR A 77 4.29 -5.47 -8.07
N ARG A 78 5.00 -6.56 -7.79
CA ARG A 78 4.51 -7.90 -8.12
C ARG A 78 3.79 -8.47 -6.91
N PHE A 79 2.46 -8.48 -6.96
CA PHE A 79 1.67 -9.09 -5.89
C PHE A 79 1.85 -10.61 -5.87
N GLU A 80 2.21 -11.16 -4.69
CA GLU A 80 2.27 -12.60 -4.43
C GLU A 80 1.18 -13.06 -3.46
N SER A 81 1.11 -12.42 -2.28
CA SER A 81 0.08 -12.68 -1.27
C SER A 81 -0.15 -11.44 -0.40
N LEU A 82 -1.22 -11.45 0.40
CA LEU A 82 -1.46 -10.38 1.38
C LEU A 82 -0.35 -10.35 2.44
N ASP A 83 0.10 -11.52 2.91
CA ASP A 83 1.17 -11.61 3.91
C ASP A 83 2.48 -11.01 3.37
N ARG A 84 2.86 -11.34 2.13
CA ARG A 84 4.04 -10.75 1.46
C ARG A 84 3.91 -9.24 1.27
N LEU A 85 2.73 -8.76 0.86
CA LEU A 85 2.46 -7.33 0.75
C LEU A 85 2.65 -6.60 2.09
N LEU A 86 2.17 -7.19 3.19
CA LEU A 86 2.34 -6.61 4.52
C LEU A 86 3.80 -6.66 4.99
N GLU A 87 4.50 -7.78 4.77
CA GLU A 87 5.92 -7.94 5.07
C GLU A 87 6.78 -6.90 4.33
N ASP A 88 6.60 -6.78 3.02
CA ASP A 88 7.32 -5.82 2.17
C ASP A 88 7.05 -4.38 2.61
N PHE A 89 5.79 -4.08 2.95
CA PHE A 89 5.39 -2.76 3.43
C PHE A 89 6.11 -2.38 4.73
N TRP A 90 6.11 -3.27 5.72
CA TRP A 90 6.79 -3.00 7.00
C TRP A 90 8.30 -2.93 6.84
N ARG A 91 8.88 -3.83 6.04
CA ARG A 91 10.32 -3.80 5.74
C ARG A 91 10.74 -2.47 5.13
N LEU A 92 9.99 -1.93 4.17
CA LEU A 92 10.36 -0.67 3.53
C LEU A 92 10.14 0.54 4.46
N ILE A 93 9.19 0.46 5.41
CA ILE A 93 9.09 1.45 6.51
C ILE A 93 10.35 1.41 7.37
N ASP A 94 10.81 0.23 7.77
CA ASP A 94 12.02 0.07 8.58
C ASP A 94 13.26 0.60 7.85
N GLU A 95 13.38 0.34 6.54
CA GLU A 95 14.44 0.89 5.70
C GLU A 95 14.38 2.43 5.60
N LEU A 96 13.17 3.00 5.44
CA LEU A 96 12.97 4.46 5.37
C LEU A 96 13.26 5.15 6.71
N ARG A 97 12.95 4.51 7.84
CA ARG A 97 13.22 5.02 9.19
C ARG A 97 14.69 4.83 9.58
N GLY A 98 15.27 3.68 9.25
CA GLY A 98 16.67 3.34 9.51
C GLY A 98 17.67 4.08 8.61
N GLY A 99 17.21 4.66 7.50
CA GLY A 99 18.00 5.51 6.61
C GLY A 99 18.43 6.87 7.20
N ALA A 100 18.00 7.21 8.42
CA ALA A 100 18.45 8.40 9.14
C ALA A 100 19.81 8.17 9.84
N GLN A 101 20.83 7.80 9.08
CA GLN A 101 22.22 7.91 9.52
C GLN A 101 23.10 8.31 8.34
N CYS A 102 23.30 9.63 8.22
CA CYS A 102 24.47 10.30 7.64
C CYS A 102 24.30 11.81 7.86
N GLY A 103 24.56 12.24 9.09
CA GLY A 103 24.98 13.61 9.40
C GLY A 103 26.45 13.53 9.79
N GLY A 104 27.31 14.01 8.91
CA GLY A 104 28.73 14.28 9.13
C GLY A 104 29.06 15.63 8.53
#